data_AF-A0A3N8FVE0-F1
#
_entry.id   AF-A0A3N8FVE0-F1
#
_cell.length_a   1.000
_cell.length_b   1.000
_cell.length_c   1.000
_cell.angle_alpha   90.00
_cell.angle_beta   90.00
_cell.angle_gamma   90.00
#
_symmetry.space_group_name_H-M   'P 1'
#
loop_
_entity.id
_entity.type
_entity.pdbx_description
1 polymer ?
#
loop_
_entity_poly.entity_id
_entity_poly.type
_entity_poly.pdbx_seq_one_letter_code
_entity_poly.pdbx_strand_id
1 'polypeptide(L)'
;MQRILEHLLERGASLQWRGFLEALAGEFADQLDRDELRQLMSRVGMRFAAAHPLGPCESTDDLANALNARWRDAQWGYAELSDEHEFLRIVHYAAPLRALGAGHLAWSSAFLQGAYQGWFDSVGAAGLRVVQDAVPQDDSRIELRIARARN
;
A
#
# COMPACT_ATOMS: atom_id res chain seq x y z
N MET A 1 17.01 13.11 -7.59
CA MET A 1 16.52 11.80 -7.09
C MET A 1 15.04 11.59 -7.44
N GLN A 2 14.15 12.52 -7.10
CA GLN A 2 12.70 12.44 -7.36
C GLN A 2 12.31 12.17 -8.83
N ARG A 3 12.86 12.93 -9.80
CA ARG A 3 12.60 12.68 -11.25
C ARG A 3 13.04 11.30 -11.76
N ILE A 4 14.10 10.73 -11.18
CA ILE A 4 14.57 9.39 -11.55
C ILE A 4 13.60 8.34 -11.02
N LEU A 5 13.11 8.53 -9.79
CA LEU A 5 12.13 7.66 -9.17
C LEU A 5 10.79 7.68 -9.91
N GLU A 6 10.28 8.87 -10.26
CA GLU A 6 9.10 9.04 -11.12
C GLU A 6 9.25 8.29 -12.44
N HIS A 7 10.38 8.47 -13.12
CA HIS A 7 10.66 7.80 -14.39
C HIS A 7 10.71 6.26 -14.28
N LEU A 8 11.25 5.73 -13.18
CA LEU A 8 11.28 4.30 -12.92
C LEU A 8 9.90 3.74 -12.61
N LEU A 9 9.08 4.49 -11.86
CA LEU A 9 7.73 4.08 -11.50
C LEU A 9 6.78 4.11 -12.70
N GLU A 10 6.93 5.08 -13.59
CA GLU A 10 6.27 5.07 -14.90
C GLU A 10 6.59 3.82 -15.68
N ARG A 11 7.79 3.25 -15.53
CA ARG A 11 8.22 2.04 -16.22
C ARG A 11 7.91 0.75 -15.47
N GLY A 12 7.54 0.83 -14.19
CA GLY A 12 7.33 -0.33 -13.31
C GLY A 12 6.14 -1.21 -13.70
N ALA A 13 5.07 -0.64 -14.26
CA ALA A 13 3.96 -1.41 -14.80
C ALA A 13 4.21 -1.78 -16.27
N SER A 14 4.01 -3.04 -16.65
CA SER A 14 4.10 -3.46 -18.06
C SER A 14 3.15 -2.62 -18.93
N LEU A 15 3.65 -2.16 -20.07
CA LEU A 15 2.91 -1.32 -21.02
C LEU A 15 1.58 -1.96 -21.44
N GLN A 16 1.53 -3.28 -21.55
CA GLN A 16 0.32 -4.02 -21.92
C GLN A 16 -0.84 -3.80 -20.94
N TRP A 17 -0.53 -3.56 -19.65
CA TRP A 17 -1.53 -3.45 -18.59
C TRP A 17 -1.95 -2.02 -18.30
N ARG A 18 -1.15 -1.01 -18.65
CA ARG A 18 -1.43 0.39 -18.26
C ARG A 18 -2.77 0.90 -18.79
N GLY A 19 -3.00 0.79 -20.10
CA GLY A 19 -4.26 1.25 -20.69
C GLY A 19 -5.47 0.49 -20.16
N PHE A 20 -5.32 -0.80 -19.86
CA PHE A 20 -6.38 -1.59 -19.24
C PHE A 20 -6.67 -1.15 -17.79
N LEU A 21 -5.62 -0.96 -16.98
CA LEU A 21 -5.75 -0.55 -15.58
C LEU A 21 -6.32 0.86 -15.44
N GLU A 22 -5.92 1.78 -16.32
CA GLU A 22 -6.47 3.14 -16.37
C GLU A 22 -7.95 3.13 -16.76
N ALA A 23 -8.35 2.37 -17.79
CA ALA A 23 -9.75 2.23 -18.16
C ALA A 23 -10.58 1.57 -17.04
N LEU A 24 -10.04 0.54 -16.38
CA LEU A 24 -10.68 -0.11 -15.24
C LEU A 24 -10.87 0.86 -14.06
N ALA A 25 -9.86 1.67 -13.77
CA ALA A 25 -9.93 2.70 -12.72
C ALA A 25 -10.96 3.78 -13.04
N GLY A 26 -11.09 4.15 -14.31
CA GLY A 26 -12.13 5.06 -14.80
C GLY A 26 -13.53 4.50 -14.53
N GLU A 27 -13.80 3.27 -14.96
CA GLU A 27 -15.10 2.63 -14.71
C GLU A 27 -15.41 2.50 -13.21
N PHE A 28 -14.42 2.15 -12.40
CA PHE A 28 -14.58 2.11 -10.94
C PHE A 28 -14.96 3.48 -10.37
N ALA A 29 -14.34 4.55 -10.85
CA ALA A 29 -14.65 5.92 -10.41
C ALA A 29 -16.03 6.43 -10.87
N ASP A 30 -16.55 5.90 -11.98
CA ASP A 30 -17.89 6.24 -12.47
C ASP A 30 -19.00 5.52 -11.69
N GLN A 31 -18.71 4.33 -11.15
CA GLN A 31 -19.71 3.48 -10.49
C GLN A 31 -19.74 3.58 -8.96
N LEU A 32 -18.61 3.95 -8.33
CA LEU A 32 -18.45 3.92 -6.87
C LEU A 32 -17.97 5.27 -6.37
N ASP A 33 -18.45 5.65 -5.19
CA ASP A 33 -17.89 6.83 -4.53
C ASP A 33 -16.47 6.56 -4.00
N ARG A 34 -15.78 7.63 -3.61
CA ARG A 34 -14.39 7.54 -3.13
C ARG A 34 -14.24 6.60 -1.93
N ASP A 35 -15.18 6.61 -1.01
CA ASP A 35 -15.04 5.84 0.23
C ASP A 35 -15.35 4.36 -0.03
N GLU A 36 -16.30 4.05 -0.91
CA GLU A 36 -16.54 2.71 -1.44
C GLU A 36 -15.30 2.16 -2.18
N LEU A 37 -14.65 2.97 -3.00
CA LEU A 37 -13.40 2.61 -3.68
C LEU A 37 -12.26 2.34 -2.70
N ARG A 38 -12.12 3.18 -1.67
CA ARG A 38 -11.13 2.96 -0.60
C ARG A 38 -11.37 1.64 0.10
N GLN A 39 -12.62 1.31 0.42
CA GLN A 39 -12.96 0.02 1.03
C GLN A 39 -12.68 -1.15 0.09
N LEU A 40 -13.03 -1.03 -1.19
CA LEU A 40 -12.72 -2.04 -2.21
C LEU A 40 -11.20 -2.28 -2.27
N MET A 41 -10.40 -1.24 -2.44
CA MET A 41 -8.95 -1.37 -2.55
C MET A 41 -8.32 -1.91 -1.27
N SER A 42 -8.82 -1.52 -0.09
CA SER A 42 -8.40 -2.13 1.17
C SER A 42 -8.69 -3.64 1.19
N ARG A 43 -9.86 -4.10 0.72
CA ARG A 43 -10.14 -5.54 0.59
C ARG A 43 -9.25 -6.24 -0.42
N VAL A 44 -8.92 -5.59 -1.53
CA VAL A 44 -7.94 -6.10 -2.50
C VAL A 44 -6.56 -6.26 -1.85
N GLY A 45 -6.11 -5.27 -1.08
CA GLY A 45 -4.87 -5.32 -0.31
C GLY A 45 -4.84 -6.47 0.70
N MET A 46 -5.90 -6.65 1.48
CA MET A 46 -5.99 -7.77 2.43
C MET A 46 -5.95 -9.12 1.71
N ARG A 47 -6.63 -9.25 0.57
CA ARG A 47 -6.58 -10.46 -0.26
C ARG A 47 -5.18 -10.70 -0.82
N PHE A 48 -4.47 -9.64 -1.24
CA PHE A 48 -3.09 -9.72 -1.68
C PHE A 48 -2.17 -10.21 -0.55
N ALA A 49 -2.29 -9.65 0.65
CA ALA A 49 -1.51 -10.06 1.81
C ALA A 49 -1.74 -11.54 2.16
N ALA A 50 -2.99 -12.01 2.13
CA ALA A 50 -3.33 -13.41 2.39
C ALA A 50 -2.71 -14.37 1.35
N ALA A 51 -2.57 -13.95 0.09
CA ALA A 51 -1.90 -14.73 -0.96
C ALA A 51 -0.37 -14.71 -0.85
N HIS A 52 0.20 -13.78 -0.08
CA HIS A 52 1.64 -13.56 0.08
C HIS A 52 2.00 -13.51 1.57
N PRO A 53 1.83 -14.62 2.32
CA PRO A 53 1.99 -14.61 3.77
C PRO A 53 3.41 -14.27 4.21
N LEU A 54 3.51 -13.66 5.38
CA LEU A 54 4.78 -13.48 6.07
C LEU A 54 5.13 -14.75 6.85
N GLY A 55 6.43 -14.99 7.01
CA GLY A 55 6.92 -15.94 8.00
C GLY A 55 6.81 -15.38 9.43
N PRO A 56 7.12 -16.18 10.45
CA PRO A 56 7.24 -15.67 11.82
C PRO A 56 8.29 -14.55 11.88
N CYS A 57 7.97 -13.49 12.62
CA CYS A 57 8.85 -12.34 12.85
C CYS A 57 9.01 -12.15 14.36
N GLU A 58 10.25 -12.03 14.85
CA GLU A 58 10.53 -11.88 16.29
C GLU A 58 10.86 -10.44 16.69
N SER A 59 11.10 -9.57 15.70
CA SER A 59 11.42 -8.16 15.88
C SER A 59 10.80 -7.29 14.79
N THR A 60 10.80 -5.97 15.02
CA THR A 60 10.40 -4.97 14.01
C THR A 60 11.31 -5.02 12.78
N ASP A 61 12.60 -5.32 12.96
CA ASP A 61 13.55 -5.47 11.86
C ASP A 61 13.25 -6.71 11.01
N ASP A 62 12.92 -7.84 11.65
CA ASP A 62 12.48 -9.04 10.94
C ASP A 62 11.21 -8.78 10.15
N LEU A 63 10.26 -8.05 10.74
CA LEU A 63 9.02 -7.65 10.09
C LEU A 63 9.29 -6.76 8.88
N ALA A 64 10.15 -5.74 9.01
CA ALA A 64 10.55 -4.87 7.91
C ALA A 64 11.21 -5.68 6.78
N ASN A 65 12.09 -6.64 7.12
CA ASN A 65 12.74 -7.51 6.15
C ASN A 65 11.73 -8.42 5.43
N ALA A 66 10.81 -9.04 6.17
CA ALA A 66 9.79 -9.92 5.61
C ALA A 66 8.83 -9.18 4.68
N LEU A 67 8.37 -7.99 5.08
CA LEU A 67 7.54 -7.10 4.24
C LEU A 67 8.28 -6.73 2.94
N ASN A 68 9.53 -6.31 3.06
CA ASN A 68 10.33 -5.89 1.90
C ASN A 68 10.69 -7.05 0.97
N ALA A 69 10.78 -8.28 1.46
CA ALA A 69 10.89 -9.45 0.60
C ALA A 69 9.65 -9.59 -0.29
N ARG A 70 8.44 -9.45 0.28
CA ARG A 70 7.18 -9.53 -0.48
C ARG A 70 7.03 -8.39 -1.49
N TRP A 71 7.39 -7.17 -1.12
CA TRP A 71 7.35 -6.05 -2.06
C TRP A 71 8.37 -6.17 -3.19
N ARG A 72 9.56 -6.71 -2.90
CA ARG A 72 10.57 -6.96 -3.92
C ARG A 72 10.14 -8.04 -4.91
N ASP A 73 9.57 -9.14 -4.43
CA ASP A 73 9.03 -10.21 -5.28
C ASP A 73 7.94 -9.68 -6.23
N ALA A 74 7.08 -8.79 -5.72
CA ALA A 74 6.03 -8.16 -6.52
C ALA A 74 6.55 -7.03 -7.43
N GLN A 75 7.73 -6.47 -7.16
CA GLN A 75 8.25 -5.22 -7.74
C GLN A 75 7.39 -3.99 -7.39
N TRP A 76 6.85 -3.95 -6.17
CA TRP A 76 5.96 -2.88 -5.67
C TRP A 76 6.67 -1.87 -4.77
N GLY A 77 8.00 -1.75 -4.90
CA GLY A 77 8.78 -0.81 -4.10
C GLY A 77 9.29 -1.42 -2.79
N TYR A 78 9.39 -0.60 -1.76
CA TYR A 78 9.90 -1.00 -0.45
C TYR A 78 9.31 -0.13 0.66
N ALA A 79 9.51 -0.51 1.90
CA ALA A 79 9.00 0.22 3.05
C ALA A 79 9.99 0.31 4.20
N GLU A 80 9.88 1.41 4.93
CA GLU A 80 10.58 1.67 6.17
C GLU A 80 9.57 1.63 7.32
N LEU A 81 9.96 0.99 8.42
CA LEU A 81 9.21 0.99 9.67
C LEU A 81 9.97 1.82 10.69
N SER A 82 9.26 2.61 11.49
CA SER A 82 9.87 3.39 12.57
C SER A 82 8.94 3.41 13.77
N ASP A 83 9.48 3.03 14.93
CA ASP A 83 8.75 3.03 16.19
C ASP A 83 8.62 4.47 16.70
N GLU A 84 7.39 4.97 16.77
CA GLU A 84 7.06 6.28 17.33
C GLU A 84 6.33 6.04 18.66
N HIS A 85 6.35 7.03 19.57
CA HIS A 85 5.85 6.85 20.95
C HIS A 85 4.44 6.26 21.09
N GLU A 86 3.53 6.53 20.16
CA GLU A 86 2.13 6.06 20.22
C GLU A 86 1.71 5.14 19.06
N PHE A 87 2.58 4.95 18.07
CA PHE A 87 2.25 4.22 16.85
C PHE A 87 3.51 3.75 16.13
N LEU A 88 3.39 2.72 15.30
CA LEU A 88 4.45 2.38 14.36
C LEU A 88 4.18 3.10 13.04
N ARG A 89 5.14 3.92 12.60
CA ARG A 89 5.11 4.61 11.31
C ARG A 89 5.54 3.66 10.20
N ILE A 90 4.84 3.73 9.08
CA ILE A 90 5.15 2.97 7.87
C ILE A 90 5.29 3.98 6.73
N VAL A 91 6.46 4.01 6.10
CA VAL A 91 6.66 4.78 4.88
C VAL A 91 6.90 3.82 3.73
N HIS A 92 5.97 3.79 2.78
CA HIS A 92 6.08 2.97 1.59
C HIS A 92 6.54 3.83 0.43
N TYR A 93 7.59 3.41 -0.26
CA TYR A 93 8.16 4.12 -1.39
C TYR A 93 7.94 3.33 -2.66
N ALA A 94 7.77 4.07 -3.76
CA ALA A 94 7.82 3.49 -5.09
C ALA A 94 6.71 2.46 -5.38
N ALA A 95 5.50 2.72 -4.89
CA ALA A 95 4.34 1.91 -5.25
C ALA A 95 3.93 2.22 -6.71
N PRO A 96 3.67 1.22 -7.57
CA PRO A 96 3.33 1.44 -8.98
C PRO A 96 1.87 1.89 -9.20
N LEU A 97 1.30 2.66 -8.26
CA LEU A 97 -0.13 3.02 -8.24
C LEU A 97 -0.52 3.99 -9.37
N ARG A 98 0.44 4.76 -9.92
CA ARG A 98 0.19 5.56 -11.13
C ARG A 98 -0.28 4.75 -12.34
N ALA A 99 -0.08 3.42 -12.34
CA ALA A 99 -0.57 2.55 -13.40
C ALA A 99 -2.10 2.53 -13.50
N LEU A 100 -2.81 2.96 -12.45
CA LEU A 100 -4.26 3.19 -12.45
C LEU A 100 -4.65 4.59 -12.96
N GLY A 101 -3.70 5.45 -13.31
CA GLY A 101 -3.90 6.85 -13.71
C GLY A 101 -3.53 7.85 -12.61
N ALA A 102 -3.07 9.04 -13.01
CA ALA A 102 -2.51 10.05 -12.11
C ALA A 102 -3.50 10.65 -11.09
N GLY A 103 -4.82 10.49 -11.30
CA GLY A 103 -5.87 11.08 -10.47
C GLY A 103 -6.42 10.18 -9.36
N HIS A 104 -5.94 8.93 -9.24
CA HIS A 104 -6.64 7.91 -8.46
C HIS A 104 -6.02 7.60 -7.08
N LEU A 105 -4.97 8.31 -6.68
CA LEU A 105 -4.25 8.06 -5.41
C LEU A 105 -5.10 8.27 -4.16
N ALA A 106 -6.15 9.09 -4.23
CA ALA A 106 -7.07 9.29 -3.09
C ALA A 106 -7.75 8.00 -2.62
N TRP A 107 -7.90 7.01 -3.51
CA TRP A 107 -8.50 5.72 -3.19
C TRP A 107 -7.58 4.52 -3.45
N SER A 108 -6.70 4.57 -4.46
CA SER A 108 -5.86 3.42 -4.83
C SER A 108 -4.82 3.10 -3.76
N SER A 109 -4.34 4.10 -3.00
CA SER A 109 -3.42 3.90 -1.89
C SER A 109 -3.98 3.05 -0.75
N ALA A 110 -5.31 2.92 -0.66
CA ALA A 110 -5.96 2.04 0.32
C ALA A 110 -5.62 0.55 0.08
N PHE A 111 -5.14 0.19 -1.13
CA PHE A 111 -4.51 -1.11 -1.36
C PHE A 111 -3.39 -1.39 -0.37
N LEU A 112 -2.45 -0.46 -0.22
CA LEU A 112 -1.33 -0.61 0.71
C LEU A 112 -1.84 -0.69 2.15
N GLN A 113 -2.80 0.17 2.52
CA GLN A 113 -3.44 0.12 3.85
C GLN A 113 -4.00 -1.28 4.15
N GLY A 114 -4.71 -1.89 3.19
CA GLY A 114 -5.23 -3.26 3.33
C GLY A 114 -4.15 -4.33 3.38
N ALA A 115 -3.11 -4.22 2.55
CA ALA A 115 -2.02 -5.19 2.53
C ALA A 115 -1.24 -5.19 3.86
N TYR A 116 -0.88 -4.01 4.34
CA TYR A 116 -0.26 -3.87 5.66
C TYR A 116 -1.17 -4.40 6.76
N GLN A 117 -2.46 -4.03 6.77
CA GLN A 117 -3.39 -4.53 7.79
C GLN A 117 -3.40 -6.06 7.83
N GLY A 118 -3.55 -6.71 6.67
CA GLY A 118 -3.58 -8.17 6.60
C GLY A 118 -2.30 -8.84 7.10
N TRP A 119 -1.13 -8.27 6.80
CA TRP A 119 0.14 -8.79 7.31
C TRP A 119 0.34 -8.53 8.80
N PHE A 120 0.04 -7.34 9.30
CA PHE A 120 0.13 -7.03 10.73
C PHE A 120 -0.82 -7.92 11.54
N ASP A 121 -2.05 -8.13 11.08
CA ASP A 121 -2.98 -9.07 11.71
C ASP A 121 -2.40 -10.50 11.76
N SER A 122 -1.70 -10.93 10.71
CA SER A 122 -1.12 -12.28 10.64
C SER A 122 0.06 -12.52 11.59
N VAL A 123 0.76 -11.45 12.01
CA VAL A 123 1.90 -11.52 12.95
C VAL A 123 1.51 -11.13 14.38
N GLY A 124 0.20 -11.08 14.69
CA GLY A 124 -0.29 -10.92 16.06
C GLY A 124 -0.66 -9.50 16.48
N ALA A 125 -0.71 -8.54 15.54
CA ALA A 125 -1.14 -7.16 15.82
C ALA A 125 -2.67 -6.99 15.86
N ALA A 126 -3.41 -8.05 16.24
CA ALA A 126 -4.86 -8.02 16.29
C ALA A 126 -5.37 -6.88 17.20
N GLY A 127 -6.29 -6.06 16.67
CA GLY A 127 -6.83 -4.89 17.36
C GLY A 127 -6.08 -3.58 17.10
N LEU A 128 -4.97 -3.62 16.38
CA LEU A 128 -4.36 -2.43 15.78
C LEU A 128 -4.93 -2.19 14.37
N ARG A 129 -4.96 -0.93 13.95
CA ARG A 129 -5.48 -0.50 12.66
C ARG A 129 -4.43 0.28 11.91
N VAL A 130 -4.19 -0.13 10.66
CA VAL A 130 -3.41 0.65 9.69
C VAL A 130 -4.32 1.74 9.15
N VAL A 131 -3.87 2.98 9.28
CA VAL A 131 -4.56 4.16 8.77
C VAL A 131 -3.59 5.03 7.97
N GLN A 132 -4.17 5.84 7.09
CA GLN A 132 -3.45 6.81 6.29
C GLN A 132 -3.88 8.20 6.76
N ASP A 133 -2.96 9.02 7.26
CA ASP A 133 -3.31 10.30 7.89
C ASP A 133 -3.67 11.39 6.87
N ALA A 134 -3.10 11.33 5.67
CA ALA A 134 -3.37 12.26 4.60
C ALA A 134 -3.41 11.55 3.25
N VAL A 135 -4.18 12.09 2.31
CA VAL A 135 -4.12 11.66 0.91
C VAL A 135 -2.69 11.90 0.40
N PRO A 136 -2.05 10.93 -0.29
CA PRO A 136 -0.68 11.09 -0.75
C PRO A 136 -0.69 12.12 -1.87
N GLN A 137 0.29 13.02 -1.86
CA GLN A 137 0.44 14.01 -2.95
C GLN A 137 0.93 13.35 -4.23
N ASP A 138 1.74 12.30 -4.09
CA ASP A 138 2.21 11.43 -5.16
C ASP A 138 2.35 9.98 -4.65
N ASP A 139 2.67 9.06 -5.55
CA ASP A 139 2.91 7.63 -5.28
C ASP A 139 4.39 7.30 -5.04
N SER A 140 5.27 8.31 -5.02
CA SER A 140 6.68 8.13 -4.72
C SER A 140 6.89 7.80 -3.24
N ARG A 141 6.00 8.33 -2.38
CA ARG A 141 6.02 8.15 -0.93
C ARG A 141 4.59 8.16 -0.37
N ILE A 142 4.20 7.06 0.26
CA ILE A 142 2.90 6.91 0.92
C ILE A 142 3.15 6.62 2.40
N GLU A 143 2.63 7.50 3.26
CA GLU A 143 2.76 7.36 4.70
C GLU A 143 1.51 6.76 5.32
N LEU A 144 1.72 5.76 6.16
CA LEU A 144 0.71 5.05 6.93
C LEU A 144 1.19 4.96 8.37
N ARG A 145 0.26 4.70 9.28
CA ARG A 145 0.60 4.35 10.66
C ARG A 145 -0.28 3.22 11.14
N ILE A 146 0.24 2.41 12.05
CA ILE A 146 -0.52 1.41 12.77
C ILE A 146 -0.61 1.80 14.24
N ALA A 147 -1.84 1.93 14.73
CA ALA A 147 -2.16 2.33 16.10
C ALA A 147 -3.40 1.59 16.57
N ARG A 148 -3.69 1.63 17.88
CA ARG A 148 -4.94 1.06 18.40
C ARG A 148 -6.15 1.73 17.74
N ALA A 149 -7.17 0.94 17.39
CA ALA A 149 -8.44 1.50 16.91
C ALA A 149 -8.95 2.52 17.94
N ARG A 150 -9.23 3.75 17.51
CA ARG A 150 -9.96 4.70 18.35
C ARG A 150 -11.42 4.24 18.36
N ASN A 151 -11.95 3.90 19.53
CA ASN A 151 -13.36 3.64 19.75
C ASN A 151 -14.19 4.89 19.47
#